data_AF-A0A959X9M1-F1
#
_entry.id   AF-A0A959X9M1-F1
#
_cell.length_a   1.000
_cell.length_b   1.000
_cell.length_c   1.000
_cell.angle_alpha   90.00
_cell.angle_beta   90.00
_cell.angle_gamma   90.00
#
_symmetry.space_group_name_H-M   'P 1'
#
loop_
_entity.id
_entity.type
_entity.pdbx_description
1 polymer ?
#
loop_
_entity_poly.entity_id
_entity_poly.type
_entity_poly.pdbx_seq_one_letter_code
_entity_poly.pdbx_strand_id
1 'polypeptide(L)'
;MAGDKDTTSSRRDRLDTPKDPRRHFGLRRQSSPDTFGVFAERFARFMGTARFLLYMTVFVIVWIALNLIGLFGLKWDPYPFILLNLFFSTQASYAAPLILLAQNRQEDRDRVIAEQDRQMNFRAHADMEFLAREVASLRAALGDVATRDFVRSELRSLVTELQEEVTDDPDQQPTQDHSGDPT
;
A
#
# COMPACT_ATOMS: atom_id res chain seq x y z
N MET A 1 -4.10 4.23 -68.95
CA MET A 1 -4.77 4.81 -67.77
C MET A 1 -5.54 3.69 -67.10
N ALA A 2 -4.94 3.02 -66.10
CA ALA A 2 -5.25 3.21 -64.67
C ALA A 2 -6.73 2.83 -64.40
N GLY A 3 -7.11 1.69 -63.79
CA GLY A 3 -6.60 1.11 -62.54
C GLY A 3 -6.85 2.12 -61.41
N ASP A 4 -7.54 1.89 -60.31
CA ASP A 4 -7.92 0.72 -59.53
C ASP A 4 -8.78 1.28 -58.37
N LYS A 5 -9.75 0.49 -57.88
CA LYS A 5 -10.37 0.54 -56.53
C LYS A 5 -10.69 1.90 -55.90
N ASP A 6 -11.98 2.23 -55.84
CA ASP A 6 -12.50 2.99 -54.71
C ASP A 6 -13.92 2.54 -54.32
N THR A 7 -14.15 2.48 -53.00
CA THR A 7 -15.43 2.23 -52.28
C THR A 7 -15.78 0.80 -51.84
N THR A 8 -14.82 0.03 -51.34
CA THR A 8 -15.13 -1.01 -50.32
C THR A 8 -14.15 -0.95 -49.15
N SER A 9 -14.03 0.23 -48.52
CA SER A 9 -13.30 0.35 -47.26
C SER A 9 -14.24 0.26 -46.07
N SER A 10 -14.09 -0.87 -45.36
CA SER A 10 -14.18 -0.98 -43.91
C SER A 10 -15.56 -0.90 -43.26
N ARG A 11 -16.41 -1.88 -43.57
CA ARG A 11 -17.31 -2.47 -42.56
C ARG A 11 -16.59 -3.61 -41.83
N ARG A 12 -15.42 -3.33 -41.27
CA ARG A 12 -14.81 -4.22 -40.27
C ARG A 12 -15.54 -3.98 -38.97
N ASP A 13 -16.60 -4.76 -38.85
CA ASP A 13 -17.31 -5.11 -37.63
C ASP A 13 -16.28 -5.30 -36.50
N ARG A 14 -16.21 -4.31 -35.60
CA ARG A 14 -15.36 -4.34 -34.41
C ARG A 14 -15.95 -5.39 -33.46
N LEU A 15 -15.54 -6.64 -33.68
CA LEU A 15 -15.95 -7.83 -32.95
C LEU A 15 -15.10 -8.08 -31.67
N ASP A 16 -14.28 -7.12 -31.26
CA ASP A 16 -13.32 -7.31 -30.16
C ASP A 16 -13.79 -6.75 -28.80
N THR A 17 -15.09 -6.52 -28.60
CA THR A 17 -15.60 -6.24 -27.25
C THR A 17 -16.09 -7.55 -26.64
N PRO A 18 -15.35 -8.18 -25.71
CA PRO A 18 -15.88 -9.34 -24.99
C PRO A 18 -17.13 -8.90 -24.22
N LYS A 19 -18.29 -9.36 -24.70
CA LYS A 19 -19.56 -9.29 -23.97
C LYS A 19 -19.42 -10.18 -22.75
N ASP A 20 -19.28 -9.57 -21.59
CA ASP A 20 -19.33 -10.24 -20.30
C ASP A 20 -20.79 -10.70 -20.04
N PRO A 21 -21.13 -12.02 -20.14
CA PRO A 21 -22.50 -12.48 -20.07
C PRO A 21 -22.79 -12.94 -18.64
N ARG A 22 -22.56 -12.07 -17.64
CA ARG A 22 -22.96 -12.34 -16.26
C ARG A 22 -23.50 -11.07 -15.60
N ARG A 23 -24.62 -10.57 -16.13
CA ARG A 23 -25.53 -9.73 -15.33
C ARG A 23 -26.08 -10.58 -14.19
N HIS A 24 -25.37 -10.58 -13.06
CA HIS A 24 -25.94 -11.00 -11.79
C HIS A 24 -27.18 -10.14 -11.53
N PHE A 25 -28.35 -10.77 -11.64
CA PHE A 25 -29.63 -10.26 -11.15
C PHE A 25 -29.64 -10.35 -9.63
N GLY A 26 -28.67 -9.70 -8.98
CA GLY A 26 -28.70 -9.46 -7.55
C GLY A 26 -29.31 -8.09 -7.37
N LEU A 27 -30.35 -7.98 -6.54
CA LEU A 27 -30.76 -6.71 -5.95
C LEU A 27 -29.54 -6.15 -5.20
N ARG A 28 -28.67 -5.41 -5.89
CA ARG A 28 -27.76 -4.48 -5.22
C ARG A 28 -28.65 -3.34 -4.78
N ARG A 29 -29.35 -3.55 -3.67
CA ARG A 29 -30.18 -2.56 -3.02
C ARG A 29 -29.24 -1.41 -2.67
N GLN A 30 -29.22 -0.39 -3.52
CA GLN A 30 -28.70 0.92 -3.19
C GLN A 30 -29.64 1.51 -2.14
N SER A 31 -29.58 0.95 -0.93
CA SER A 31 -30.08 1.58 0.27
C SER A 31 -29.25 2.85 0.42
N SER A 32 -29.86 4.02 0.32
CA SER A 32 -29.22 5.34 0.46
C SER A 32 -28.33 5.35 1.73
N PRO A 33 -26.99 5.18 1.60
CA PRO A 33 -26.14 4.77 2.74
C PRO A 33 -25.71 5.93 3.63
N ASP A 34 -25.83 7.17 3.14
CA ASP A 34 -25.04 8.27 3.68
C ASP A 34 -25.57 8.79 5.02
N THR A 35 -26.89 8.93 5.18
CA THR A 35 -27.47 9.47 6.42
C THR A 35 -27.33 8.50 7.59
N PHE A 36 -27.62 7.21 7.38
CA PHE A 36 -27.51 6.19 8.43
C PHE A 36 -26.06 5.81 8.72
N GLY A 37 -25.17 5.88 7.72
CA GLY A 37 -23.73 5.67 7.91
C GLY A 37 -23.10 6.73 8.81
N VAL A 38 -23.40 8.01 8.57
CA VAL A 38 -22.93 9.12 9.42
C VAL A 38 -23.47 9.00 10.84
N PHE A 39 -24.73 8.58 11.00
CA PHE A 39 -25.32 8.33 12.32
C PHE A 39 -24.63 7.17 13.05
N ALA A 40 -24.43 6.03 12.39
CA ALA A 40 -23.74 4.88 12.96
C ALA A 40 -22.29 5.21 13.35
N GLU A 41 -21.56 5.97 12.52
CA GLU A 41 -20.20 6.40 12.83
C GLU A 41 -20.15 7.37 14.02
N ARG A 42 -21.13 8.25 14.16
CA ARG A 42 -21.25 9.13 15.33
C ARG A 42 -21.62 8.34 16.59
N PHE A 43 -22.52 7.37 16.46
CA PHE A 43 -22.95 6.49 17.54
C PHE A 43 -21.80 5.58 18.04
N ALA A 44 -21.00 5.02 17.12
CA ALA A 44 -19.81 4.24 17.44
C ALA A 44 -18.76 5.06 18.20
N ARG A 45 -18.47 6.28 17.75
CA ARG A 45 -17.57 7.21 18.46
C ARG A 45 -18.11 7.60 19.84
N PHE A 46 -19.42 7.76 19.96
CA PHE A 46 -20.07 8.09 21.23
C PHE A 46 -20.00 6.94 22.24
N MET A 47 -20.32 5.72 21.83
CA MET A 47 -20.24 4.51 22.67
C MET A 47 -18.81 4.17 23.11
N GLY A 48 -17.80 4.49 22.28
CA GLY A 48 -16.38 4.26 22.61
C GLY A 48 -15.78 5.22 23.64
N THR A 49 -16.53 6.22 24.11
CA THR A 49 -16.03 7.24 25.04
C THR A 49 -16.35 6.88 26.50
N ALA A 50 -15.37 6.98 27.40
CA ALA A 50 -15.56 6.71 28.84
C ALA A 50 -16.67 7.58 29.50
N ARG A 51 -16.94 8.75 28.94
CA ARG A 51 -18.03 9.65 29.36
C ARG A 51 -19.41 9.02 29.20
N PHE A 52 -19.64 8.20 28.17
CA PHE A 52 -20.94 7.55 27.96
C PHE A 52 -21.30 6.60 29.10
N LEU A 53 -20.33 5.78 29.52
CA LEU A 53 -20.51 4.86 30.65
C LEU A 53 -20.84 5.62 31.94
N LEU A 54 -20.14 6.73 32.22
CA LEU A 54 -20.42 7.57 33.38
C LEU A 54 -21.85 8.14 33.36
N TYR A 55 -22.29 8.70 32.22
CA TYR A 55 -23.66 9.19 32.07
C TYR A 55 -24.71 8.09 32.29
N MET A 56 -24.49 6.89 31.74
CA MET A 56 -25.39 5.75 31.91
C MET A 56 -25.46 5.28 33.37
N THR A 57 -24.32 5.20 34.07
CA THR A 57 -24.29 4.85 35.49
C THR A 57 -25.03 5.88 36.33
N VAL A 58 -24.79 7.17 36.09
CA VAL A 58 -25.50 8.26 36.79
C VAL A 58 -27.01 8.19 36.53
N PHE A 59 -27.42 7.96 35.29
CA PHE A 59 -28.84 7.80 34.93
C PHE A 59 -29.50 6.66 35.72
N VAL A 60 -28.86 5.49 35.79
CA VAL A 60 -29.39 4.34 36.56
C VAL A 60 -29.49 4.67 38.05
N ILE A 61 -28.46 5.30 38.63
CA ILE A 61 -28.47 5.71 40.04
C ILE A 61 -29.60 6.70 40.32
N VAL A 62 -29.77 7.71 39.48
CA VAL A 62 -30.84 8.70 39.60
C VAL A 62 -32.21 8.05 39.48
N TRP A 63 -32.39 7.12 38.53
CA TRP A 63 -33.65 6.38 38.37
C TRP A 63 -34.02 5.58 39.62
N ILE A 64 -33.06 4.85 40.17
CA ILE A 64 -33.24 4.08 41.41
C ILE A 64 -33.54 5.03 42.57
N ALA A 65 -32.82 6.13 42.70
CA ALA A 65 -33.01 7.12 43.76
C ALA A 65 -34.41 7.76 43.71
N LEU A 66 -34.88 8.18 42.53
CA LEU A 66 -36.22 8.73 42.34
C LEU A 66 -37.32 7.73 42.71
N ASN A 67 -37.14 6.45 42.38
CA ASN A 67 -38.07 5.38 42.74
C ASN A 67 -38.04 5.04 44.23
N LEU A 68 -36.85 5.10 44.87
CA LEU A 68 -36.67 4.79 46.29
C LEU A 68 -37.24 5.89 47.19
N ILE A 69 -37.04 7.16 46.82
CA ILE A 69 -37.58 8.32 47.54
C ILE A 69 -39.11 8.38 47.38
N GLY A 70 -39.66 7.74 46.33
CA GLY A 70 -41.09 7.72 46.08
C GLY A 70 -41.61 9.13 45.82
N LEU A 71 -41.09 9.77 44.76
CA LEU A 71 -41.53 11.11 44.36
C LEU A 71 -43.07 11.08 44.18
N PHE A 72 -43.80 11.83 45.01
CA PHE A 72 -45.28 11.88 45.10
C PHE A 72 -46.01 10.72 45.81
N GLY A 73 -45.32 9.87 46.60
CA GLY A 73 -45.98 8.77 47.33
C GLY A 73 -46.47 7.62 46.43
N LEU A 74 -46.29 7.74 45.11
CA LEU A 74 -46.47 6.68 44.13
C LEU A 74 -45.10 6.05 43.83
N LYS A 75 -44.97 4.74 44.08
CA LYS A 75 -43.83 3.95 43.61
C LYS A 75 -44.01 3.68 42.11
N TRP A 76 -43.42 4.54 41.28
CA TRP A 76 -43.55 4.47 39.82
C TRP A 76 -42.97 3.17 39.22
N ASP A 77 -41.90 2.64 39.81
CA ASP A 77 -41.23 1.39 39.41
C ASP A 77 -40.72 0.63 40.67
N PRO A 78 -41.59 -0.12 41.37
CA PRO A 78 -41.19 -0.91 42.54
C PRO A 78 -40.15 -1.99 42.20
N TYR A 79 -39.33 -2.38 43.18
CA TYR A 79 -38.40 -3.52 43.04
C TYR A 79 -39.16 -4.75 42.52
N PRO A 80 -38.79 -5.37 41.37
CA PRO A 80 -37.47 -5.41 40.73
C PRO A 80 -37.21 -4.44 39.55
N PHE A 81 -37.85 -3.27 39.48
CA PHE A 81 -37.65 -2.25 38.43
C PHE A 81 -38.01 -2.74 37.00
N ILE A 82 -39.27 -3.10 36.79
CA ILE A 82 -39.74 -3.67 35.52
C ILE A 82 -39.60 -2.69 34.34
N LEU A 83 -39.81 -1.40 34.58
CA LEU A 83 -39.74 -0.38 33.52
C LEU A 83 -38.29 -0.15 33.08
N LEU A 84 -37.37 -0.10 34.04
CA LEU A 84 -35.94 0.00 33.74
C LEU A 84 -35.47 -1.22 32.94
N ASN A 85 -35.91 -2.42 33.33
CA ASN A 85 -35.55 -3.64 32.62
C ASN A 85 -36.15 -3.68 31.20
N LEU A 86 -37.38 -3.23 31.03
CA LEU A 86 -38.01 -3.12 29.72
C LEU A 86 -37.24 -2.14 28.82
N PHE A 87 -36.83 -1.00 29.36
CA PHE A 87 -36.03 -0.01 28.63
C PHE A 87 -34.69 -0.60 28.16
N PHE A 88 -33.96 -1.32 29.02
CA PHE A 88 -32.72 -1.99 28.63
C PHE A 88 -32.95 -3.08 27.57
N SER A 89 -34.04 -3.83 27.69
CA SER A 89 -34.40 -4.86 26.71
C SER A 89 -34.66 -4.25 25.33
N THR A 90 -35.43 -3.15 25.27
CA THR A 90 -35.67 -2.42 24.02
C THR A 90 -34.38 -1.77 23.50
N GLN A 91 -33.53 -1.23 24.38
CA GLN A 91 -32.26 -0.63 24.01
C GLN A 91 -31.35 -1.64 23.30
N ALA A 92 -31.21 -2.85 23.86
CA ALA A 92 -30.46 -3.93 23.24
C ALA A 92 -31.07 -4.37 21.90
N SER A 93 -32.41 -4.48 21.84
CA SER A 93 -33.14 -4.89 20.62
C SER A 93 -32.93 -3.91 19.46
N TYR A 94 -32.92 -2.60 19.71
CA TYR A 94 -32.65 -1.59 18.68
C TYR A 94 -31.15 -1.42 18.39
N ALA A 95 -30.27 -1.73 19.34
CA ALA A 95 -28.82 -1.67 19.13
C ALA A 95 -28.34 -2.72 18.12
N ALA A 96 -28.87 -3.95 18.17
CA ALA A 96 -28.46 -5.05 17.29
C ALA A 96 -28.50 -4.71 15.78
N PRO A 97 -29.61 -4.21 15.20
CA PRO A 97 -29.65 -3.84 13.78
C PRO A 97 -28.74 -2.65 13.47
N LEU A 98 -28.59 -1.68 14.38
CA LEU A 98 -27.69 -0.55 14.19
C LEU A 98 -26.23 -1.01 14.14
N ILE A 99 -25.84 -1.91 15.03
CA ILE A 99 -24.51 -2.53 15.07
C ILE A 99 -24.25 -3.32 13.79
N LEU A 100 -25.19 -4.14 13.32
CA LEU A 100 -25.07 -4.88 12.06
C LEU A 100 -24.82 -3.96 10.87
N LEU A 101 -25.52 -2.83 10.79
CA LEU A 101 -25.30 -1.85 9.73
C LEU A 101 -23.93 -1.16 9.85
N ALA A 102 -23.50 -0.85 11.07
CA ALA A 102 -22.17 -0.29 11.31
C ALA A 102 -21.06 -1.28 10.92
N GLN A 103 -21.25 -2.56 11.21
CA GLN A 103 -20.34 -3.66 10.87
C GLN A 103 -20.24 -3.86 9.36
N ASN A 104 -21.37 -3.95 8.64
CA ASN A 104 -21.35 -4.08 7.17
C ASN A 104 -20.53 -2.97 6.50
N ARG A 105 -20.62 -1.74 7.01
CA ARG A 105 -19.83 -0.61 6.49
C ARG A 105 -18.35 -0.69 6.86
N GLN A 106 -18.04 -1.22 8.03
CA GLN A 106 -16.66 -1.46 8.43
C GLN A 106 -16.02 -2.51 7.51
N GLU A 107 -16.72 -3.62 7.28
CA GLU A 107 -16.30 -4.70 6.37
C GLU A 107 -16.09 -4.21 4.93
N ASP A 108 -16.98 -3.36 4.41
CA ASP A 108 -16.81 -2.76 3.08
C ASP A 108 -15.54 -1.91 2.97
N ARG A 109 -15.22 -1.11 4.00
CA ARG A 109 -13.98 -0.33 4.06
C ARG A 109 -12.75 -1.23 4.16
N ASP A 110 -12.80 -2.20 5.07
CA ASP A 110 -11.71 -3.14 5.29
C ASP A 110 -11.42 -3.96 4.02
N ARG A 111 -12.45 -4.29 3.25
CA ARG A 111 -12.32 -4.93 1.94
C ARG A 111 -11.58 -4.06 0.93
N VAL A 112 -11.95 -2.78 0.81
CA VAL A 112 -11.26 -1.86 -0.12
C VAL A 112 -9.79 -1.69 0.26
N ILE A 113 -9.51 -1.54 1.56
CA ILE A 113 -8.14 -1.44 2.06
C ILE A 113 -7.36 -2.72 1.74
N ALA A 114 -7.95 -3.90 1.96
CA ALA A 114 -7.31 -5.18 1.63
C ALA A 114 -7.07 -5.36 0.13
N GLU A 115 -7.99 -4.91 -0.74
CA GLU A 115 -7.80 -4.95 -2.19
C GLU A 115 -6.68 -4.00 -2.65
N GLN A 116 -6.60 -2.79 -2.07
CA GLN A 116 -5.52 -1.84 -2.34
C GLN A 116 -4.17 -2.36 -1.85
N ASP A 117 -4.12 -2.91 -0.65
CA ASP A 117 -2.90 -3.48 -0.07
C ASP A 117 -2.36 -4.63 -0.94
N ARG A 118 -3.24 -5.51 -1.43
CA ARG A 118 -2.84 -6.54 -2.41
C ARG A 118 -2.24 -5.94 -3.67
N GLN A 119 -2.86 -4.91 -4.25
CA GLN A 119 -2.31 -4.25 -5.44
C GLN A 119 -0.97 -3.58 -5.18
N MET A 120 -0.82 -2.93 -4.02
CA MET A 120 0.46 -2.35 -3.61
C MET A 120 1.52 -3.42 -3.44
N ASN A 121 1.20 -4.55 -2.80
CA ASN A 121 2.13 -5.66 -2.63
C ASN A 121 2.57 -6.26 -3.97
N PHE A 122 1.65 -6.42 -4.94
CA PHE A 122 2.03 -6.87 -6.28
C PHE A 122 2.97 -5.89 -6.99
N ARG A 123 2.72 -4.58 -6.89
CA ARG A 123 3.60 -3.55 -7.47
C ARG A 123 4.97 -3.55 -6.78
N ALA A 124 5.00 -3.60 -5.45
CA ALA A 124 6.23 -3.66 -4.68
C ALA A 124 7.08 -4.89 -5.02
N HIS A 125 6.45 -6.05 -5.22
CA HIS A 125 7.16 -7.25 -5.71
C HIS A 125 7.75 -7.05 -7.11
N ALA A 126 6.99 -6.48 -8.05
CA ALA A 126 7.48 -6.21 -9.40
C ALA A 126 8.63 -5.19 -9.42
N ASP A 127 8.53 -4.12 -8.61
CA ASP A 127 9.58 -3.11 -8.46
C ASP A 127 10.85 -3.73 -7.86
N MET A 128 10.70 -4.61 -6.87
CA MET A 128 11.83 -5.35 -6.29
C MET A 128 12.51 -6.25 -7.33
N GLU A 129 11.73 -6.98 -8.15
CA GLU A 129 12.28 -7.80 -9.22
C GLU A 129 13.00 -6.96 -10.28
N PHE A 130 12.44 -5.80 -10.63
CA PHE A 130 13.06 -4.87 -11.58
C PHE A 130 14.39 -4.35 -11.02
N LEU A 131 14.40 -3.85 -9.79
CA LEU A 131 15.62 -3.38 -9.12
C LEU A 131 16.65 -4.50 -8.96
N ALA A 132 16.23 -5.73 -8.65
CA ALA A 132 17.15 -6.86 -8.57
C ALA A 132 17.82 -7.17 -9.93
N ARG A 133 17.06 -7.11 -11.03
CA ARG A 133 17.61 -7.27 -12.39
C ARG A 133 18.55 -6.12 -12.75
N GLU A 134 18.20 -4.89 -12.41
CA GLU A 134 19.03 -3.72 -12.68
C GLU A 134 20.34 -3.73 -11.88
N VAL A 135 20.29 -4.18 -10.62
CA VAL A 135 21.50 -4.38 -9.81
C VAL A 135 22.36 -5.51 -10.38
N ALA A 136 21.74 -6.60 -10.86
CA ALA A 136 22.46 -7.70 -11.48
C ALA A 136 23.14 -7.27 -12.80
N SER A 137 22.46 -6.48 -13.65
CA SER A 137 23.02 -5.95 -14.90
C SER A 137 24.14 -4.94 -14.62
N LEU A 138 23.95 -4.04 -13.66
CA LEU A 138 24.97 -3.09 -13.22
C LEU A 138 26.21 -3.82 -12.68
N ARG A 139 26.01 -4.86 -11.86
CA ARG A 139 27.11 -5.70 -11.35
C ARG A 139 27.86 -6.40 -12.48
N ALA A 140 27.17 -6.93 -13.49
CA ALA A 140 27.80 -7.58 -14.63
C ALA A 140 28.64 -6.57 -15.45
N ALA A 141 28.07 -5.41 -15.78
CA ALA A 141 28.77 -4.35 -16.50
C ALA A 141 30.00 -3.83 -15.75
N LEU A 142 29.89 -3.61 -14.43
CA LEU A 142 31.04 -3.25 -13.59
C LEU A 142 32.05 -4.39 -13.46
N GLY A 143 31.59 -5.65 -13.46
CA GLY A 143 32.46 -6.83 -13.47
C GLY A 143 33.36 -6.86 -14.71
N ASP A 144 32.80 -6.59 -15.88
CA ASP A 144 33.56 -6.56 -17.14
C ASP A 144 34.55 -5.38 -17.17
N VAL A 145 34.13 -4.16 -16.79
CA VAL A 145 34.97 -2.95 -16.80
C VAL A 145 36.03 -2.95 -15.69
N ALA A 146 35.75 -3.58 -14.55
CA ALA A 146 36.69 -3.71 -13.43
C ALA A 146 37.42 -5.07 -13.43
N THR A 147 37.52 -5.75 -14.57
CA THR A 147 38.33 -6.96 -14.62
C THR A 147 39.77 -6.59 -14.26
N ARG A 148 40.34 -7.29 -13.28
CA ARG A 148 41.74 -7.14 -12.82
C ARG A 148 42.72 -7.00 -13.98
N ASP A 149 42.44 -7.69 -15.09
CA ASP A 149 43.30 -7.70 -16.27
C ASP A 149 43.26 -6.38 -17.06
N PHE A 150 42.12 -5.68 -17.14
CA PHE A 150 42.05 -4.34 -17.74
C PHE A 150 42.77 -3.30 -16.87
N VAL A 151 42.50 -3.31 -15.56
CA VAL A 151 43.19 -2.41 -14.62
C VAL A 151 44.70 -2.69 -14.62
N ARG A 152 45.09 -3.97 -14.75
CA ARG A 152 46.49 -4.39 -14.82
C ARG A 152 47.15 -4.04 -16.15
N SER A 153 46.42 -4.10 -17.27
CA SER A 153 46.95 -3.69 -18.58
C SER A 153 47.14 -2.19 -18.65
N GLU A 154 46.19 -1.39 -18.14
CA GLU A 154 46.32 0.07 -18.06
C GLU A 154 47.48 0.49 -17.14
N LEU A 155 47.57 -0.08 -15.93
CA LEU A 155 48.71 0.15 -15.05
C LEU A 155 50.04 -0.22 -15.70
N ARG A 156 50.08 -1.30 -16.48
CA ARG A 156 51.31 -1.73 -17.17
C ARG A 156 51.64 -0.81 -18.35
N SER A 157 50.63 -0.36 -19.10
CA SER A 157 50.79 0.62 -20.17
C SER A 157 51.38 1.92 -19.65
N LEU A 158 50.79 2.49 -18.59
CA LEU A 158 51.26 3.72 -17.96
C LEU A 158 52.68 3.58 -17.38
N VAL A 159 53.02 2.42 -16.80
CA VAL A 159 54.38 2.15 -16.31
C VAL A 159 55.39 2.09 -17.45
N THR A 160 55.04 1.47 -18.58
CA THR A 160 55.91 1.42 -19.77
C THR A 160 56.13 2.81 -20.34
N GLU A 161 55.08 3.63 -20.47
CA GLU A 161 55.14 5.00 -20.98
C GLU A 161 56.08 5.87 -20.12
N LEU A 162 55.95 5.80 -18.78
CA LEU A 162 56.85 6.50 -17.87
C LEU A 162 58.31 6.01 -17.95
N GLN A 163 58.54 4.70 -18.18
CA GLN A 163 59.90 4.18 -18.36
C GLN A 163 60.52 4.64 -19.67
N GLU A 164 59.73 4.74 -20.73
CA GLU A 164 60.18 5.24 -22.03
C GLU A 164 60.56 6.72 -21.93
N GLU A 165 59.77 7.54 -21.22
CA GLU A 165 60.09 8.94 -20.92
C GLU A 165 61.35 9.10 -20.05
N VAL A 166 61.60 8.19 -19.11
CA VAL A 166 62.84 8.19 -18.29
C VAL A 166 64.06 7.68 -19.07
N THR A 167 63.87 6.79 -20.05
CA THR A 167 64.97 6.22 -20.86
C THR A 167 65.37 7.15 -22.00
N ASP A 168 64.45 7.99 -22.48
CA ASP A 168 64.71 9.01 -23.50
C ASP A 168 65.33 10.29 -22.90
N ASP A 169 65.68 10.30 -21.61
CA ASP A 169 66.56 11.31 -21.01
C ASP A 169 68.01 11.06 -21.49
N PRO A 170 68.57 11.87 -22.40
CA PRO A 170 69.72 11.53 -23.23
C PRO A 170 71.09 11.62 -22.52
N ASP A 171 71.14 11.55 -21.19
CA ASP A 171 72.36 11.82 -20.40
C ASP A 171 73.14 10.56 -19.91
N GLN A 172 72.91 9.36 -20.47
CA GLN A 172 73.77 8.19 -20.21
C GLN A 172 74.59 7.75 -21.43
N GLN A 173 75.73 8.42 -21.63
CA GLN A 173 76.82 7.95 -22.48
C GLN A 173 77.52 6.72 -21.87
N PRO A 174 77.69 5.60 -22.60
CA PRO A 174 78.59 4.54 -22.16
C PRO A 174 80.03 4.95 -22.46
N THR A 175 80.81 5.18 -21.39
CA THR A 175 82.28 5.30 -21.46
C THR A 175 82.87 4.03 -22.07
N GLN A 176 83.18 4.07 -23.37
CA GLN A 176 84.11 3.15 -24.01
C GLN A 176 85.52 3.50 -23.52
N ASP A 177 86.08 2.68 -22.63
CA ASP A 177 87.49 2.74 -22.31
C ASP A 177 88.27 1.93 -23.36
N HIS A 178 88.87 2.66 -24.30
CA HIS A 178 89.81 2.15 -25.29
C HIS A 178 91.21 2.19 -24.70
N SER A 179 91.78 1.04 -24.36
CA SER A 179 93.21 0.93 -24.06
C SER A 179 93.79 -0.25 -24.82
N GLY A 180 94.67 0.08 -25.77
CA GLY A 180 95.23 -0.82 -26.77
C GLY A 180 96.36 -1.75 -26.32
N ASP A 181 96.57 -2.75 -27.17
CA ASP A 181 97.69 -3.70 -27.37
C ASP A 181 99.05 -2.98 -27.61
N PRO A 182 100.23 -3.63 -27.86
CA PRO A 182 100.79 -4.94 -27.50
C PRO A 182 102.19 -4.86 -26.84
N THR A 183 102.70 -5.94 -26.22
CA THR A 183 104.04 -6.55 -26.47
C THR A 183 104.27 -7.78 -25.60
#